data_AF-A0A4S5JNS7-F1
#
_entry.id   AF-A0A4S5JNS7-F1
#
_cell.length_a   1.000
_cell.length_b   1.000
_cell.length_c   1.000
_cell.angle_alpha   90.00
_cell.angle_beta   90.00
_cell.angle_gamma   90.00
#
_symmetry.space_group_name_H-M   'P 1'
#
loop_
_entity.id
_entity.type
_entity.pdbx_description
1 polymer ?
#
loop_
_entity_poly.entity_id
_entity_poly.type
_entity_poly.pdbx_seq_one_letter_code
_entity_poly.pdbx_strand_id
1 'polypeptide(L)'
;MAADKCPDANNTYEIGVCLAEQLEQHEVELQHYLAEALARYKENELIVESIEKAQQSWLVYRLDQCSSIYDIWRDGTIRSIMGLGCSIRMTQLRTHQIWHSYLTYMDSTPPLLPEPKIDTK
;
A
#
# COMPACT_ATOMS: atom_id res chain seq x y z
N MET A 1 7.02 -1.57 16.85
CA MET A 1 8.02 -2.42 16.14
C MET A 1 7.31 -3.55 15.41
N ALA A 2 7.93 -4.20 14.41
CA ALA A 2 7.29 -5.27 13.62
C ALA A 2 6.69 -6.42 14.48
N ALA A 3 7.28 -6.71 15.64
CA ALA A 3 6.75 -7.67 16.61
C ALA A 3 5.38 -7.27 17.19
N ASP A 4 5.10 -5.98 17.36
CA ASP A 4 3.81 -5.51 17.91
C ASP A 4 2.63 -5.75 16.95
N LYS A 5 2.93 -5.92 15.64
CA LYS A 5 1.95 -6.23 14.60
C LYS A 5 1.77 -7.73 14.36
N CYS A 6 2.64 -8.56 14.93
CA CYS A 6 2.64 -10.01 14.77
C CYS A 6 2.79 -10.65 16.16
N PRO A 7 1.78 -10.52 17.04
CA PRO A 7 1.90 -10.85 18.46
C PRO A 7 2.16 -12.33 18.73
N ASP A 8 1.73 -13.21 17.83
CA ASP A 8 1.87 -14.66 17.97
C ASP A 8 3.18 -15.22 17.34
N ALA A 9 4.00 -14.36 16.73
CA ALA A 9 5.22 -14.77 16.04
C ALA A 9 6.42 -14.86 17.01
N ASN A 10 7.08 -16.01 17.03
CA ASN A 10 8.18 -16.33 17.96
C ASN A 10 9.57 -16.16 17.36
N ASN A 11 9.67 -16.04 16.03
CA ASN A 11 10.93 -15.91 15.32
C ASN A 11 10.79 -15.05 14.06
N THR A 12 11.92 -14.68 13.48
CA THR A 12 12.01 -13.82 12.29
C THR A 12 11.25 -14.39 11.08
N TYR A 13 11.16 -15.71 10.95
CA TYR A 13 10.43 -16.35 9.86
C TYR A 13 8.92 -16.18 10.05
N GLU A 14 8.40 -16.48 11.25
CA GLU A 14 6.97 -16.29 11.58
C GLU A 14 6.54 -14.82 11.45
N ILE A 15 7.40 -13.88 11.85
CA ILE A 15 7.14 -12.45 11.62
C ILE A 15 7.06 -12.15 10.12
N GLY A 16 7.96 -12.73 9.32
CA GLY A 16 7.94 -12.57 7.86
C GLY A 16 6.66 -13.07 7.21
N VAL A 17 6.15 -14.24 7.64
CA VAL A 17 4.88 -14.81 7.15
C VAL A 17 3.72 -13.90 7.51
N CYS A 18 3.60 -13.50 8.77
CA CYS A 18 2.56 -12.60 9.25
C CYS A 18 2.56 -11.24 8.51
N LEU A 19 3.74 -10.67 8.24
CA LEU A 19 3.84 -9.42 7.47
C LEU A 19 3.49 -9.60 5.99
N ALA A 20 3.75 -10.77 5.40
CA ALA A 20 3.33 -11.06 4.03
C ALA A 20 1.80 -11.10 3.93
N GLU A 21 1.12 -11.76 4.87
CA GLU A 21 -0.35 -11.77 4.94
C GLU A 21 -0.92 -10.36 5.16
N GLN A 22 -0.30 -9.53 6.00
CA GLN A 22 -0.70 -8.13 6.17
C GLN A 22 -0.52 -7.31 4.90
N LEU A 23 0.57 -7.54 4.14
CA LEU A 23 0.77 -6.87 2.86
C LEU A 23 -0.36 -7.22 1.89
N GLU A 24 -0.73 -8.49 1.78
CA GLU A 24 -1.85 -8.93 0.93
C GLU A 24 -3.16 -8.24 1.32
N GLN A 25 -3.47 -8.15 2.62
CA GLN A 25 -4.66 -7.45 3.10
C GLN A 25 -4.67 -5.97 2.70
N HIS A 26 -3.54 -5.27 2.83
CA HIS A 26 -3.42 -3.88 2.40
C HIS A 26 -3.44 -3.72 0.88
N GLU A 27 -2.96 -4.71 0.12
CA GLU A 27 -3.06 -4.70 -1.33
C GLU A 27 -4.51 -4.91 -1.81
N VAL A 28 -5.29 -5.74 -1.12
CA VAL A 28 -6.75 -5.87 -1.35
C VAL A 28 -7.46 -4.55 -1.07
N GLU A 29 -7.14 -3.87 0.03
CA GLU A 29 -7.69 -2.54 0.34
C GLU A 29 -7.31 -1.53 -0.76
N LEU A 30 -6.03 -1.47 -1.16
CA LEU A 30 -5.57 -0.62 -2.26
C LEU A 30 -6.33 -0.89 -3.56
N GLN A 31 -6.53 -2.17 -3.92
CA GLN A 31 -7.25 -2.55 -5.12
C GLN A 31 -8.72 -2.12 -5.07
N HIS A 32 -9.38 -2.23 -3.92
CA HIS A 32 -10.75 -1.74 -3.74
C HIS A 32 -10.84 -0.23 -4.00
N TYR A 33 -9.94 0.56 -3.40
CA TYR A 33 -9.92 2.02 -3.59
C TYR A 33 -9.60 2.42 -5.03
N LEU A 34 -8.65 1.73 -5.67
CA LEU A 34 -8.34 1.94 -7.07
C LEU A 34 -9.52 1.62 -7.98
N ALA A 35 -10.23 0.52 -7.72
CA ALA A 35 -11.40 0.12 -8.51
C ALA A 35 -12.52 1.17 -8.42
N GLU A 36 -12.80 1.72 -7.23
CA GLU A 36 -13.77 2.81 -7.07
C GLU A 36 -13.33 4.10 -7.79
N ALA A 37 -12.02 4.40 -7.78
CA ALA A 37 -11.50 5.56 -8.50
C ALA A 37 -11.68 5.40 -10.02
N LEU A 38 -11.41 4.22 -10.56
CA LEU A 38 -11.62 3.91 -11.98
C LEU A 38 -13.11 3.93 -12.34
N ALA A 39 -13.97 3.36 -11.49
CA ALA A 39 -15.42 3.35 -11.69
C ALA A 39 -16.01 4.77 -11.74
N ARG A 40 -15.52 5.69 -10.90
CA ARG A 40 -15.91 7.11 -10.92
C ARG A 40 -15.64 7.78 -12.27
N TYR A 41 -14.53 7.43 -12.93
CA TYR A 41 -14.10 8.07 -14.18
C TYR A 41 -14.29 7.19 -15.42
N LYS A 42 -15.04 6.09 -15.34
CA LYS A 42 -15.16 5.07 -16.39
C LYS A 42 -15.54 5.60 -17.79
N GLU A 43 -16.26 6.73 -17.86
CA GLU A 43 -16.67 7.35 -19.14
C GLU A 43 -15.62 8.31 -19.72
N ASN A 44 -14.49 8.51 -19.03
CA ASN A 44 -13.39 9.37 -19.45
C ASN A 44 -12.11 8.54 -19.60
N GLU A 45 -11.93 7.98 -20.79
CA GLU A 45 -10.81 7.11 -21.17
C GLU A 45 -9.45 7.73 -20.83
N LEU A 46 -9.26 9.02 -21.13
CA LEU A 46 -8.00 9.73 -20.84
C LEU A 46 -7.64 9.73 -19.34
N ILE A 47 -8.64 9.91 -18.47
CA ILE A 47 -8.42 9.87 -17.01
C ILE A 47 -8.15 8.45 -16.55
N VAL A 48 -8.92 7.47 -17.03
CA VAL A 48 -8.75 6.04 -16.70
C VAL A 48 -7.32 5.58 -17.05
N GLU A 49 -6.88 5.80 -18.29
CA GLU A 49 -5.53 5.45 -18.74
C GLU A 49 -4.45 6.13 -17.89
N SER A 50 -4.67 7.39 -17.50
CA SER A 50 -3.73 8.14 -16.66
C SER A 50 -3.63 7.56 -15.24
N ILE A 51 -4.75 7.15 -14.64
CA ILE A 51 -4.78 6.49 -13.33
C ILE A 51 -4.06 5.14 -13.39
N GLU A 52 -4.36 4.33 -14.40
CA GLU A 52 -3.73 3.01 -14.58
C GLU A 52 -2.21 3.13 -14.79
N LYS A 53 -1.78 4.05 -15.66
CA LYS A 53 -0.35 4.32 -15.89
C LYS A 53 0.36 4.78 -14.62
N ALA A 54 -0.26 5.67 -13.84
CA ALA A 54 0.28 6.12 -12.57
C ALA A 54 0.40 4.94 -11.58
N GLN A 55 -0.60 4.05 -11.53
CA GLN A 55 -0.57 2.87 -10.68
C GLN A 55 0.54 1.89 -11.08
N GLN A 56 0.69 1.60 -12.37
CA GLN A 56 1.77 0.73 -12.87
C GLN A 56 3.15 1.31 -12.54
N SER A 57 3.34 2.62 -12.75
CA SER A 57 4.60 3.31 -12.41
C SER A 57 4.88 3.25 -10.91
N TRP A 58 3.84 3.40 -10.08
CA TRP A 58 3.97 3.30 -8.63
C TRP A 58 4.34 1.88 -8.17
N LEU A 59 3.82 0.82 -8.81
CA LEU A 59 4.18 -0.56 -8.49
C LEU A 59 5.69 -0.81 -8.71
N VAL A 60 6.24 -0.31 -9.82
CA VAL A 60 7.68 -0.37 -10.10
C VAL A 60 8.46 0.42 -9.04
N TYR A 61 8.05 1.65 -8.76
CA TYR A 61 8.69 2.47 -7.74
C TYR A 61 8.70 1.80 -6.35
N ARG A 62 7.57 1.22 -5.92
CA ARG A 62 7.48 0.48 -4.65
C ARG A 62 8.44 -0.70 -4.62
N LEU A 63 8.48 -1.49 -5.70
CA LEU A 63 9.38 -2.62 -5.80
C LEU A 63 10.84 -2.18 -5.65
N ASP A 64 11.27 -1.19 -6.43
CA ASP A 64 12.65 -0.71 -6.43
C ASP A 64 13.03 -0.10 -5.07
N GLN A 65 12.15 0.72 -4.49
CA GLN A 65 12.37 1.30 -3.17
C GLN A 65 12.48 0.24 -2.09
N CYS A 66 11.52 -0.68 -1.99
CA CYS A 66 11.53 -1.66 -0.92
C CYS A 66 12.61 -2.74 -1.11
N SER A 67 13.04 -2.99 -2.35
CA SER A 67 14.24 -3.79 -2.63
C SER A 67 15.51 -3.08 -2.13
N SER A 68 15.62 -1.76 -2.30
CA SER A 68 16.76 -1.00 -1.74
C SER A 68 16.81 -1.07 -0.21
N ILE A 69 15.64 -1.05 0.46
CA ILE A 69 15.57 -1.25 1.90
C ILE A 69 15.97 -2.68 2.27
N TYR A 70 15.48 -3.69 1.56
CA TYR A 70 15.92 -5.08 1.76
C TYR A 70 17.44 -5.23 1.66
N ASP A 71 18.07 -4.57 0.67
CA ASP A 71 19.50 -4.63 0.43
C ASP A 71 20.34 -3.99 1.54
N ILE A 72 19.85 -2.92 2.18
CA ILE A 72 20.51 -2.32 3.37
C ILE A 72 20.65 -3.36 4.49
N TRP A 73 19.70 -4.28 4.61
CA TRP A 73 19.64 -5.27 5.70
C TRP A 73 20.10 -6.66 5.27
N ARG A 74 20.66 -6.82 4.06
CA ARG A 74 20.94 -8.11 3.40
C ARG A 74 21.73 -9.13 4.23
N ASP A 75 22.61 -8.66 5.11
CA ASP A 75 23.47 -9.53 5.93
C ASP A 75 22.74 -10.08 7.16
N GLY A 76 21.55 -9.56 7.48
CA GLY A 76 20.71 -9.99 8.59
C GLY A 76 19.53 -10.86 8.17
N THR A 77 19.00 -11.63 9.12
CA THR A 77 17.75 -12.40 8.93
C THR A 77 16.52 -11.50 8.82
N ILE A 78 16.60 -10.25 9.30
CA ILE A 78 15.50 -9.29 9.31
C ILE A 78 15.27 -8.56 7.98
N ARG A 79 16.11 -8.78 6.95
CA ARG A 79 15.96 -8.14 5.63
C ARG A 79 14.55 -8.27 5.02
N SER A 80 13.95 -9.45 5.13
CA SER A 80 12.61 -9.70 4.62
C SER A 80 11.55 -8.89 5.38
N ILE A 81 11.69 -8.80 6.72
CA ILE A 81 10.82 -7.98 7.56
C ILE A 81 10.91 -6.51 7.15
N MET A 82 12.13 -6.00 6.90
CA MET A 82 12.34 -4.60 6.52
C MET A 82 11.78 -4.27 5.14
N GLY A 83 11.95 -5.15 4.16
CA GLY A 83 11.35 -5.00 2.82
C GLY A 83 9.82 -5.08 2.84
N LEU A 84 9.25 -6.02 3.61
CA LEU A 84 7.80 -6.15 3.78
C LEU A 84 7.20 -4.93 4.49
N GLY A 85 7.85 -4.47 5.57
CA GLY A 85 7.41 -3.26 6.28
C GLY A 85 7.40 -2.01 5.40
N CYS A 86 8.42 -1.85 4.53
CA CYS A 86 8.42 -0.82 3.50
C CYS A 86 7.20 -0.94 2.57
N SER A 87 6.93 -2.15 2.08
CA SER A 87 5.85 -2.41 1.13
C SER A 87 4.49 -2.09 1.73
N ILE A 88 4.23 -2.54 2.97
CA ILE A 88 3.00 -2.24 3.72
C ILE A 88 2.79 -0.73 3.85
N ARG A 89 3.81 -0.01 4.33
CA ARG A 89 3.74 1.45 4.52
C ARG A 89 3.45 2.17 3.21
N MET A 90 4.15 1.81 2.14
CA MET A 90 3.93 2.43 0.83
C MET A 90 2.53 2.13 0.29
N THR A 91 2.03 0.90 0.46
CA THR A 91 0.67 0.52 0.06
C THR A 91 -0.38 1.37 0.81
N GLN A 92 -0.27 1.52 2.13
CA GLN A 92 -1.18 2.38 2.91
C GLN A 92 -1.17 3.84 2.44
N LEU A 93 0.03 4.41 2.23
CA LEU A 93 0.19 5.78 1.72
C LEU A 93 -0.42 5.93 0.33
N ARG A 94 -0.29 4.91 -0.53
CA ARG A 94 -0.87 4.93 -1.87
C ARG A 94 -2.39 4.85 -1.83
N THR A 95 -2.97 4.02 -0.97
CA THR A 95 -4.43 3.95 -0.76
C THR A 95 -4.97 5.32 -0.35
N HIS A 96 -4.32 5.99 0.59
CA HIS A 96 -4.68 7.35 1.00
C HIS A 96 -4.53 8.37 -0.13
N GLN A 97 -3.44 8.30 -0.91
CA GLN A 97 -3.25 9.18 -2.05
C GLN A 97 -4.36 9.02 -3.10
N ILE A 98 -4.78 7.78 -3.40
CA ILE A 98 -5.89 7.48 -4.33
C ILE A 98 -7.19 8.05 -3.78
N TRP A 99 -7.47 7.80 -2.50
CA TRP A 99 -8.64 8.35 -1.82
C TRP A 99 -8.70 9.88 -1.94
N HIS A 100 -7.63 10.56 -1.54
CA HIS A 100 -7.55 12.02 -1.55
C HIS A 100 -7.61 12.61 -2.96
N SER A 101 -7.07 11.92 -3.97
CA SER A 101 -7.01 12.45 -5.34
C SER A 101 -8.30 12.22 -6.12
N TYR A 102 -9.00 11.10 -5.87
CA TYR A 102 -10.07 10.63 -6.76
C TYR A 102 -11.39 10.36 -6.04
N LEU A 103 -11.40 10.14 -4.72
CA LEU A 103 -12.59 9.71 -3.98
C LEU A 103 -13.14 10.77 -3.02
N THR A 104 -12.46 11.89 -2.88
CA THR A 104 -12.93 13.07 -2.13
C THR A 104 -13.43 14.16 -3.07
N TYR A 105 -13.90 15.26 -2.47
CA TYR A 105 -14.35 16.46 -3.15
C TYR A 105 -13.78 17.67 -2.41
N MET A 106 -13.59 18.79 -3.12
CA MET A 106 -13.10 20.05 -2.53
C MET A 106 -14.18 20.79 -1.73
N ASP A 107 -15.45 20.39 -1.89
CA ASP A 107 -16.60 20.96 -1.19
C ASP A 107 -17.01 20.07 0.00
N SER A 108 -18.20 20.30 0.55
CA SER A 108 -18.73 19.52 1.68
C SER A 108 -19.36 18.18 1.29
N THR A 109 -19.21 17.74 0.03
CA THR A 109 -19.73 16.45 -0.42
C THR A 109 -18.99 15.31 0.28
N PRO A 110 -19.71 14.34 0.88
CA PRO A 110 -19.07 13.17 1.50
C PRO A 110 -18.21 12.39 0.49
N PRO A 111 -17.07 11.82 0.94
CA PRO A 111 -16.22 11.04 0.05
C PRO A 111 -16.90 9.72 -0.33
N LEU A 112 -16.52 9.17 -1.49
CA LEU A 112 -17.07 7.91 -2.03
C LEU A 112 -16.69 6.68 -1.18
N LEU A 113 -15.52 6.73 -0.55
CA LEU A 113 -15.04 5.77 0.44
C LEU A 113 -14.55 6.51 1.69
N PRO A 114 -14.56 5.86 2.87
CA PRO A 114 -13.95 6.43 4.07
C PRO A 114 -12.45 6.67 3.87
N GLU A 115 -11.89 7.62 4.63
CA GLU A 115 -10.44 7.84 4.65
C GLU A 115 -9.73 6.57 5.14
N PRO A 116 -8.78 6.01 4.38
CA PRO A 116 -8.08 4.79 4.76
C PRO A 116 -7.10 5.07 5.91
N LYS A 117 -6.92 4.09 6.79
CA LYS A 117 -6.02 4.24 7.93
C LYS A 117 -4.57 4.10 7.48
N ILE A 118 -3.74 5.08 7.81
CA ILE A 118 -2.29 4.99 7.67
C ILE A 118 -1.70 4.68 9.04
N ASP A 119 -0.86 3.65 9.13
CA ASP A 119 -0.08 3.46 10.34
C ASP A 119 1.14 4.38 10.33
N THR A 120 1.15 5.33 11.27
CA THR A 120 2.20 6.35 11.41
C THR A 120 3.21 6.03 12.51
N LYS A 121 3.11 4.86 13.15
CA LYS A 121 3.98 4.43 14.25
C LYS A 121 5.09 3.48 13.83
#